data_AF-A0A834I3I5-F1
#
_entry.id   AF-A0A834I3I5-F1
#
_cell.length_a   1.000
_cell.length_b   1.000
_cell.length_c   1.000
_cell.angle_alpha   90.00
_cell.angle_beta   90.00
_cell.angle_gamma   90.00
#
_symmetry.space_group_name_H-M   'P 1'
#
loop_
_entity.id
_entity.type
_entity.pdbx_description
1 polymer ?
#
loop_
_entity_poly.entity_id
_entity_poly.type
_entity_poly.pdbx_seq_one_letter_code
_entity_poly.pdbx_strand_id
1 'polypeptide(L)'
;MAYNGKATLNSKSVTLQLCSLLACSSNDISTCGTRPSTSYQTKFRHISVRSNFTLSGSDALYRPMTITGALKSVYNVTYKDTVYKAAHDITLNTTRTTDNLILFGIYGKGAGETMHISMFLILLTIFLRSLF
;
A
#
# COMPACT_ATOMS: atom_id res chain seq x y z
N MET A 1 -2.58 4.65 10.25
CA MET A 1 -1.31 3.98 9.92
C MET A 1 -0.69 4.64 8.70
N ALA A 2 0.62 4.88 8.79
CA ALA A 2 1.44 5.25 7.64
C ALA A 2 2.57 4.23 7.53
N TYR A 3 2.88 3.81 6.30
CA TYR A 3 4.00 2.94 6.01
C TYR A 3 4.69 3.41 4.74
N ASN A 4 6.02 3.39 4.74
CA ASN A 4 6.85 3.64 3.57
C ASN A 4 8.10 2.77 3.68
N GLY A 5 8.22 1.74 2.86
CA GLY A 5 9.33 0.79 2.96
C GLY A 5 9.31 -0.29 1.90
N LYS A 6 10.35 -1.13 1.91
CA LYS A 6 10.46 -2.28 1.02
C LYS A 6 9.70 -3.49 1.59
N ALA A 7 9.04 -4.24 0.71
CA ALA A 7 8.38 -5.51 1.03
C ALA A 7 8.68 -6.55 -0.05
N THR A 8 8.67 -7.83 0.34
CA THR A 8 8.85 -8.94 -0.59
C THR A 8 7.49 -9.46 -1.04
N LEU A 9 7.16 -9.30 -2.32
CA LEU A 9 5.96 -9.84 -2.95
C LEU A 9 6.38 -10.79 -4.07
N ASN A 10 5.98 -12.07 -4.00
CA ASN A 10 6.32 -13.10 -4.99
C ASN A 10 7.83 -13.13 -5.31
N SER A 11 8.67 -13.13 -4.28
CA SER A 11 10.15 -13.10 -4.38
C SER A 11 10.75 -11.85 -5.03
N LYS A 12 9.96 -10.79 -5.25
CA LYS A 12 10.44 -9.48 -5.71
C LYS A 12 10.39 -8.46 -4.59
N SER A 13 11.48 -7.71 -4.42
CA SER A 13 11.52 -6.53 -3.57
C SER A 13 10.77 -5.40 -4.25
N VAL A 14 9.73 -4.87 -3.61
CA VAL A 14 8.95 -3.73 -4.07
C VAL A 14 8.89 -2.66 -2.99
N THR A 15 8.81 -1.39 -3.37
CA THR A 15 8.53 -0.31 -2.43
C THR A 15 7.02 -0.18 -2.25
N LEU A 16 6.54 -0.24 -1.02
CA LEU A 16 5.15 0.01 -0.66
C LEU A 16 5.03 1.31 0.12
N GLN A 17 3.99 2.07 -0.19
CA GLN A 17 3.55 3.20 0.62
C GLN A 17 2.08 2.97 0.99
N LEU A 18 1.71 3.20 2.24
CA LEU A 18 0.34 3.02 2.73
C LEU A 18 -0.03 4.21 3.61
N CYS A 19 -1.24 4.73 3.43
CA CYS A 19 -1.85 5.67 4.34
C CYS A 19 -3.29 5.20 4.60
N SER A 20 -3.61 4.83 5.84
CA SER A 20 -4.92 4.25 6.14
C SER A 20 -5.40 4.52 7.55
N LEU A 21 -6.72 4.56 7.69
CA LEU A 21 -7.42 4.25 8.93
C LEU A 21 -7.65 2.73 8.96
N LEU A 22 -7.31 2.10 10.08
CA LEU A 22 -7.50 0.67 10.28
C LEU A 22 -8.08 0.41 11.66
N ALA A 23 -8.80 -0.69 11.78
CA ALA A 23 -9.33 -1.16 13.04
C ALA A 23 -8.42 -2.23 13.66
N CYS A 24 -8.50 -2.34 14.98
CA CYS A 24 -7.77 -3.33 15.79
C CYS A 24 -8.79 -4.30 16.40
N SER A 25 -8.44 -5.58 16.57
CA SER A 25 -9.40 -6.55 17.11
C SER A 25 -9.61 -6.39 18.61
N SER A 26 -8.67 -5.77 19.31
CA SER A 26 -8.76 -5.37 20.71
C SER A 26 -8.14 -3.98 20.93
N ASN A 27 -8.08 -3.55 22.18
CA ASN A 27 -7.37 -2.32 22.57
C ASN A 27 -5.83 -2.47 22.52
N ASP A 28 -5.32 -3.68 22.27
CA ASP A 28 -3.91 -3.94 22.09
C ASP A 28 -3.48 -3.58 20.66
N ILE A 29 -2.48 -2.70 20.54
CA ILE A 29 -1.97 -2.20 19.26
C ILE A 29 -1.39 -3.31 18.37
N SER A 30 -0.93 -4.42 18.95
CA SER A 30 -0.41 -5.57 18.20
C SER A 30 -1.50 -6.25 17.36
N THR A 31 -2.77 -6.03 17.70
CA THR A 31 -3.92 -6.63 16.99
C THR A 31 -4.42 -5.78 15.83
N CYS A 32 -3.84 -4.62 15.61
CA CYS A 32 -4.21 -3.71 14.55
C CYS A 32 -3.93 -4.32 13.16
N GLY A 33 -4.94 -4.30 12.29
CA GLY A 33 -4.84 -4.90 10.96
C GLY A 33 -5.11 -6.41 10.92
N THR A 34 -5.43 -7.03 12.06
CA THR A 34 -5.99 -8.39 12.09
C THR A 34 -7.47 -8.36 11.76
N ARG A 35 -7.99 -9.48 11.23
CA ARG A 35 -9.42 -9.63 11.00
C ARG A 35 -10.13 -9.74 12.35
N PRO A 36 -11.10 -8.87 12.67
CA PRO A 36 -11.84 -8.98 13.92
C PRO A 36 -12.76 -10.20 13.93
N SER A 37 -12.97 -10.76 15.12
CA SER A 37 -13.94 -11.83 15.37
C SER A 37 -15.37 -11.31 15.49
N THR A 38 -15.56 -10.02 15.76
CA THR A 38 -16.87 -9.37 15.96
C THR A 38 -16.98 -8.06 15.17
N SER A 39 -18.21 -7.61 14.92
CA SER A 39 -18.47 -6.36 14.19
C SER A 39 -18.11 -5.14 15.03
N TYR A 40 -17.50 -4.13 14.39
CA TYR A 40 -17.23 -2.85 15.05
C TYR A 40 -18.50 -2.02 15.20
N GLN A 41 -18.68 -1.44 16.39
CA GLN A 41 -19.82 -0.55 16.67
C GLN A 41 -19.57 0.90 16.22
N THR A 42 -18.31 1.27 15.97
CA THR A 42 -17.93 2.63 15.56
C THR A 42 -18.52 2.98 14.19
N LYS A 43 -19.18 4.14 14.13
CA LYS A 43 -19.72 4.70 12.89
C LYS A 43 -19.00 6.00 12.55
N PHE A 44 -18.52 6.09 11.31
CA PHE A 44 -17.92 7.31 10.79
C PHE A 44 -18.94 8.04 9.92
N ARG A 45 -19.28 9.28 10.28
CA ARG A 45 -20.15 10.13 9.43
C ARG A 45 -19.42 10.63 8.18
N HIS A 46 -18.13 10.90 8.33
CA HIS A 46 -17.24 11.35 7.28
C HIS A 46 -15.87 10.72 7.49
N ILE A 47 -15.25 10.26 6.41
CA ILE A 47 -13.86 9.79 6.43
C ILE A 47 -13.14 10.46 5.27
N SER A 48 -11.95 10.99 5.53
CA SER A 48 -11.05 11.50 4.51
C SER A 48 -9.63 11.07 4.86
N VAL A 49 -8.96 10.42 3.92
CA VAL A 49 -7.55 10.05 3.99
C VAL A 49 -6.85 10.72 2.83
N ARG A 50 -5.80 11.47 3.14
CA ARG A 50 -4.96 12.15 2.15
C ARG A 50 -3.53 11.72 2.32
N SER A 51 -2.85 11.47 1.21
CA SER A 51 -1.44 11.08 1.20
C SER A 51 -0.70 11.75 0.05
N ASN A 52 0.58 12.02 0.29
CA ASN A 52 1.52 12.46 -0.72
C ASN A 52 2.47 11.29 -1.01
N PHE A 53 2.25 10.62 -2.13
CA PHE A 53 3.10 9.51 -2.55
C PHE A 53 4.20 9.99 -3.51
N THR A 54 5.37 9.37 -3.36
CA THR A 54 6.58 9.72 -4.11
C THR A 54 7.18 8.51 -4.83
N LEU A 55 6.36 7.50 -5.09
CA LEU A 55 6.80 6.30 -5.79
C LEU A 55 7.18 6.64 -7.22
N SER A 56 8.37 6.22 -7.61
CA SER A 56 8.93 6.41 -8.94
C SER A 56 8.91 5.10 -9.74
N GLY A 57 8.96 5.24 -11.07
CA GLY A 57 8.98 4.12 -12.02
C GLY A 57 7.68 3.96 -12.80
N SER A 58 7.76 3.39 -14.00
CA SER A 58 6.62 3.16 -14.90
C SER A 58 5.54 2.27 -14.30
N ASP A 59 5.91 1.45 -13.32
CA ASP A 59 5.02 0.47 -12.68
C ASP A 59 4.43 0.99 -11.36
N ALA A 60 4.63 2.29 -11.06
CA ALA A 60 4.04 2.93 -9.90
C ALA A 60 2.51 2.91 -9.99
N LEU A 61 1.89 2.41 -8.93
CA LEU A 61 0.47 2.08 -8.84
C LEU A 61 -0.07 2.69 -7.56
N TYR A 62 -1.18 3.41 -7.64
CA TYR A 62 -1.90 3.90 -6.48
C TYR A 62 -3.36 3.42 -6.53
N ARG A 63 -3.88 2.87 -5.44
CA ARG A 63 -5.23 2.30 -5.37
C ARG A 63 -5.91 2.61 -4.05
N PRO A 64 -7.22 2.92 -4.07
CA PRO A 64 -8.00 2.95 -2.85
C PRO A 64 -8.15 1.53 -2.29
N MET A 65 -8.10 1.41 -0.96
CA MET A 65 -8.37 0.19 -0.22
C MET A 65 -9.45 0.48 0.82
N THR A 66 -10.63 -0.10 0.63
CA THR A 66 -11.72 -0.01 1.59
C THR A 66 -12.29 -1.41 1.87
N ILE A 67 -12.43 -1.75 3.15
CA ILE A 67 -12.90 -3.07 3.59
C ILE A 67 -13.75 -2.89 4.85
N THR A 68 -14.96 -3.46 4.83
CA THR A 68 -15.87 -3.58 5.97
C THR A 68 -15.70 -4.94 6.68
N GLY A 69 -16.32 -5.11 7.84
CA GLY A 69 -16.35 -6.37 8.60
C GLY A 69 -16.92 -7.55 7.80
N ALA A 70 -17.75 -7.27 6.81
CA ALA A 70 -18.29 -8.26 5.86
C ALA A 70 -17.35 -8.54 4.68
N LEU A 71 -16.11 -8.05 4.70
CA LEU A 71 -15.11 -8.14 3.61
C LEU A 71 -15.60 -7.54 2.29
N LYS A 72 -16.45 -6.51 2.37
CA LYS A 72 -16.95 -5.75 1.21
C LYS A 72 -16.30 -4.37 1.15
N SER A 73 -16.12 -3.84 -0.04
CA SER A 73 -15.71 -2.46 -0.24
C SER A 73 -16.78 -1.47 0.24
N VAL A 74 -16.34 -0.29 0.64
CA VAL A 74 -17.23 0.82 0.97
C VAL A 74 -17.74 1.43 -0.33
N TYR A 75 -19.06 1.56 -0.47
CA TYR A 75 -19.69 2.17 -1.64
C TYR A 75 -19.66 3.71 -1.54
N ASN A 76 -19.79 4.38 -2.69
CA ASN A 76 -19.85 5.85 -2.77
C ASN A 76 -18.65 6.54 -2.10
N VAL A 77 -17.46 6.05 -2.45
CA VAL A 77 -16.18 6.68 -2.08
C VAL A 77 -15.70 7.53 -3.26
N THR A 78 -15.17 8.71 -2.96
CA THR A 78 -14.52 9.57 -3.95
C THR A 78 -13.02 9.36 -3.85
N TYR A 79 -12.40 9.01 -4.98
CA TYR A 79 -10.96 8.93 -5.13
C TYR A 79 -10.50 10.04 -6.07
N LYS A 80 -9.56 10.87 -5.61
CA LYS A 80 -8.96 11.93 -6.41
C LYS A 80 -7.44 11.79 -6.34
N ASP A 81 -6.82 11.71 -7.51
CA ASP A 81 -5.37 11.69 -7.68
C ASP A 81 -4.96 12.94 -8.44
N THR A 82 -4.15 13.78 -7.80
CA THR A 82 -3.60 15.00 -8.39
C THR A 82 -2.10 14.92 -8.40
N VAL A 83 -1.50 15.08 -9.57
CA VAL A 83 -0.06 15.07 -9.73
C VAL A 83 0.47 16.49 -9.61
N TYR A 84 1.39 16.71 -8.67
CA TYR A 84 2.12 17.96 -8.55
C TYR A 84 3.63 17.68 -8.57
N LYS A 85 4.31 18.17 -9.61
CA LYS A 85 5.70 17.80 -9.95
C LYS A 85 5.80 16.28 -10.14
N ALA A 86 6.51 15.59 -9.24
CA ALA A 86 6.71 14.13 -9.24
C ALA A 86 6.00 13.43 -8.06
N ALA A 87 5.14 14.16 -7.33
CA ALA A 87 4.39 13.61 -6.20
C ALA A 87 2.91 13.47 -6.56
N HIS A 88 2.30 12.39 -6.09
CA HIS A 88 0.87 12.15 -6.19
C HIS A 88 0.20 12.56 -4.88
N ASP A 89 -0.59 13.63 -4.93
CA ASP A 89 -1.48 14.02 -3.85
C ASP A 89 -2.82 13.32 -4.04
N ILE A 90 -3.03 12.27 -3.26
CA ILE A 90 -4.17 11.37 -3.39
C ILE A 90 -5.09 11.55 -2.19
N THR A 91 -6.36 11.81 -2.47
CA THR A 91 -7.42 11.90 -1.47
C THR A 91 -8.46 10.82 -1.73
N LEU A 92 -8.75 10.04 -0.69
CA LEU A 92 -9.86 9.11 -0.63
C LEU A 92 -10.83 9.59 0.45
N ASN A 93 -12.09 9.82 0.10
CA ASN A 93 -13.08 10.26 1.07
C ASN A 93 -14.46 9.64 0.86
N THR A 94 -15.30 9.72 1.90
CA THR A 94 -16.73 9.48 1.81
C THR A 94 -17.47 10.36 2.80
N THR A 95 -18.64 10.86 2.38
CA THR A 95 -19.59 11.61 3.20
C THR A 95 -20.76 10.74 3.66
N ARG A 96 -20.76 9.45 3.30
CA ARG A 96 -21.78 8.49 3.74
C ARG A 96 -21.37 7.91 5.09
N THR A 97 -22.34 7.83 5.98
CA THR A 97 -22.16 7.12 7.25
C THR A 97 -21.72 5.69 6.95
N THR A 98 -20.52 5.33 7.40
CA THR A 98 -19.92 4.01 7.22
C THR A 98 -19.72 3.39 8.60
N ASP A 99 -20.26 2.19 8.79
CA ASP A 99 -20.07 1.40 9.99
C ASP A 99 -19.29 0.12 9.70
N ASN A 100 -18.91 -0.58 10.77
CA ASN A 100 -18.19 -1.85 10.69
C ASN A 100 -16.95 -1.79 9.76
N LEU A 101 -16.18 -0.70 9.84
CA LEU A 101 -15.04 -0.47 8.94
C LEU A 101 -13.78 -1.18 9.48
N ILE A 102 -13.14 -2.00 8.66
CA ILE A 102 -11.83 -2.61 8.96
C ILE A 102 -10.70 -1.72 8.44
N LEU A 103 -10.80 -1.28 7.19
CA LEU A 103 -9.74 -0.56 6.49
C LEU A 103 -10.34 0.53 5.61
N PHE A 104 -9.78 1.72 5.68
CA PHE A 104 -10.05 2.80 4.72
C PHE A 104 -8.75 3.57 4.48
N GLY A 105 -8.20 3.43 3.29
CA GLY A 105 -6.91 4.03 2.99
C GLY A 105 -6.49 3.92 1.54
N ILE A 106 -5.26 4.33 1.28
CA ILE A 106 -4.66 4.36 -0.05
C ILE A 106 -3.38 3.54 0.00
N TYR A 107 -3.24 2.67 -0.98
CA TYR A 107 -2.07 1.82 -1.20
C TYR A 107 -1.31 2.26 -2.43
N GLY A 108 -0.01 2.42 -2.26
CA GLY A 108 0.97 2.68 -3.31
C GLY A 108 1.93 1.50 -3.45
N LYS A 109 2.20 1.10 -4.69
CA LYS A 109 3.24 0.12 -5.03
C LYS A 109 4.17 0.70 -6.09
N GLY A 110 5.45 0.79 -5.78
CA GLY A 110 6.49 1.21 -6.73
C GLY A 110 6.94 0.05 -7.61
N ALA A 111 7.82 0.36 -8.55
CA ALA A 111 8.50 -0.67 -9.34
C ALA A 111 9.29 -1.63 -8.43
N GLY A 112 9.34 -2.90 -8.85
CA GLY A 112 10.24 -3.86 -8.21
C GLY A 112 11.67 -3.63 -8.69
N GLU A 113 12.65 -3.79 -7.81
CA GLU A 113 14.05 -3.76 -8.22
C GLU A 113 14.35 -4.99 -9.08
N THR A 114 14.59 -4.80 -10.37
CA THR A 114 15.18 -5.84 -11.23
C THR A 114 16.68 -5.86 -10.97
N MET A 115 17.21 -6.98 -10.48
CA MET A 115 18.66 -7.17 -10.45
C MET A 115 19.19 -7.20 -11.89
N HIS A 116 19.85 -6.12 -12.32
CA HIS A 116 20.64 -6.12 -13.53
C HIS A 116 21.97 -6.83 -13.23
N ILE A 117 22.06 -8.11 -13.55
CA ILE A 117 23.36 -8.79 -13.59
C ILE A 117 24.08 -8.22 -14.82
N SER A 118 25.11 -7.41 -14.58
CA SER A 118 25.95 -6.88 -15.65
C SER A 118 26.58 -8.04 -16.43
N MET A 119 26.45 -8.03 -17.75
CA MET A 119 27.07 -9.03 -18.64
C MET A 119 28.59 -9.12 -18.42
N PHE A 120 29.22 -8.04 -17.95
CA PHE A 120 30.62 -7.99 -17.56
C PHE A 120 30.94 -8.93 -16.39
N LEU A 121 30.07 -9.04 -15.38
CA LEU A 121 30.27 -9.95 -14.24
C LEU A 121 30.18 -11.42 -14.69
N ILE A 122 29.29 -11.72 -15.64
CA ILE A 122 29.18 -13.07 -16.21
C ILE A 122 30.45 -13.40 -16.99
N LEU A 123 30.92 -12.49 -17.85
CA LEU A 123 32.16 -12.69 -18.62
C LEU A 123 33.40 -12.80 -17.72
N LEU A 124 33.48 -12.01 -16.64
CA LEU A 124 34.57 -12.08 -15.66
C LEU A 124 34.62 -13.44 -14.96
N THR A 125 33.47 -14.00 -14.58
CA THR A 125 33.42 -15.33 -13.94
C THR A 125 33.79 -16.46 -14.91
N ILE A 126 33.43 -16.34 -16.20
CA ILE A 126 33.86 -17.28 -17.24
C ILE A 126 35.37 -17.18 -17.47
N PHE A 127 35.92 -15.96 -17.55
CA PHE A 127 37.35 -15.74 -17.74
C PHE A 127 38.17 -16.26 -16.56
N LEU A 128 37.76 -15.97 -15.33
CA LEU A 128 38.42 -16.49 -14.12
C LEU A 128 38.39 -18.02 -14.04
N ARG A 129 37.30 -18.67 -14.48
CA ARG A 129 37.24 -20.14 -14.59
C ARG A 129 38.13 -20.75 -15.67
N SER A 130 38.57 -19.96 -16.65
CA SER A 130 39.51 -20.44 -17.67
C SER A 130 40.98 -20.30 -17.25
N LEU A 131 41.24 -19.55 -16.16
CA LEU A 131 42.56 -19.24 -15.64
C LEU A 131 42.99 -20.14 -14.47
N PHE A 132 42.06 -20.92 -13.90
CA PHE A 132 42.27 -21.88 -12.81
C PHE A 132 41.61 -23.20 -13.17
#